data_AF-A0A831L5A7-F1
#
_entry.id   AF-A0A831L5A7-F1
#
_cell.length_a   1.000
_cell.length_b   1.000
_cell.length_c   1.000
_cell.angle_alpha   90.00
_cell.angle_beta   90.00
_cell.angle_gamma   90.00
#
_symmetry.space_group_name_H-M   'P 1'
#
loop_
_entity.id
_entity.type
_entity.pdbx_description
1 polymer ?
#
loop_
_entity_poly.entity_id
_entity_poly.type
_entity_poly.pdbx_seq_one_letter_code
_entity_poly.pdbx_strand_id
1 'polypeptide(L)'
;MNQSKKTKSGSAEGHLFGVRILEKLYKWLEGILNVNVLDFATKWAGRIGHWSLVAAAGLGFLFSLIFAIRINKFDSFLIGIGWFLLVFVIQFTAQRFLGAGKTLIGNNTSRLASRAFLECVAFLAAILGVVVLIGSIITAVRLGSLMPFLSGLGGFVFLEFLAMVTFHPQTITTEIVEETSAGQEALGIITYFLKAVLRLVPILFGLGVLIFTIYMLIDGFGLFGNVMRTESSWIKVQMRAPQILTYAILPFLSYILFVLFYLVVDIIRSILVVPEKLDKLSK
;
A
#
# COMPACT_ATOMS: atom_id res chain seq x y z
N MET A 1 59.76 22.37 21.15
CA MET A 1 58.66 22.31 22.14
C MET A 1 57.36 22.72 21.45
N ASN A 2 56.56 21.76 20.97
CA ASN A 2 55.12 21.71 21.21
C ASN A 2 54.56 20.44 20.55
N GLN A 3 54.02 19.57 21.39
CA GLN A 3 53.55 18.23 21.05
C GLN A 3 52.23 18.32 20.28
N SER A 4 52.16 17.66 19.12
CA SER A 4 50.90 17.32 18.48
C SER A 4 50.17 16.29 19.34
N LYS A 5 49.07 16.66 19.98
CA LYS A 5 48.11 15.71 20.54
C LYS A 5 47.45 14.96 19.38
N LYS A 6 48.03 13.81 19.02
CA LYS A 6 47.29 12.70 18.40
C LYS A 6 46.22 12.28 19.40
N THR A 7 44.99 12.73 19.19
CA THR A 7 43.81 12.10 19.78
C THR A 7 43.74 10.68 19.23
N LYS A 8 44.30 9.74 19.99
CA LYS A 8 44.02 8.32 19.87
C LYS A 8 42.52 8.14 20.11
N SER A 9 41.74 8.08 19.03
CA SER A 9 40.44 7.43 19.02
C SER A 9 40.69 5.93 19.19
N GLY A 10 40.95 5.52 20.42
CA GLY A 10 40.90 4.13 20.82
C GLY A 10 39.47 3.81 21.28
N SER A 11 38.98 2.64 20.87
CA SER A 11 37.83 1.93 21.45
C SER A 11 36.42 2.38 21.03
N ALA A 12 36.04 2.08 19.78
CA ALA A 12 34.64 1.77 19.43
C ALA A 12 34.49 0.79 18.24
N GLU A 13 35.56 0.36 17.58
CA GLU A 13 35.46 -0.41 16.33
C GLU A 13 34.99 -1.87 16.52
N GLY A 14 35.07 -2.41 17.73
CA GLY A 14 34.67 -3.80 18.05
C GLY A 14 33.19 -3.99 18.39
N HIS A 15 32.46 -2.93 18.77
CA HIS A 15 31.11 -3.05 19.36
C HIS A 15 29.95 -3.10 18.34
N LEU A 16 30.25 -3.07 17.05
CA LEU A 16 29.25 -2.90 15.99
C LEU A 16 29.31 -4.00 14.93
N PHE A 17 29.79 -5.21 15.27
CA PHE A 17 29.75 -6.34 14.33
C PHE A 17 28.34 -6.59 13.78
N GLY A 18 27.32 -6.53 14.65
CA GLY A 18 25.92 -6.62 14.24
C GLY A 18 25.51 -5.49 13.28
N VAL A 19 25.89 -4.24 13.57
CA VAL A 19 25.57 -3.09 12.71
C VAL A 19 26.25 -3.19 11.35
N ARG A 20 27.50 -3.67 11.27
CA ARG A 20 28.16 -3.91 9.97
C ARG A 20 27.45 -4.96 9.11
N ILE A 21 26.88 -5.99 9.73
CA ILE A 21 26.05 -6.97 9.01
C ILE A 21 24.77 -6.32 8.51
N LEU A 22 24.09 -5.54 9.36
CA LEU A 22 22.88 -4.82 8.99
C LEU A 22 23.13 -3.79 7.88
N GLU A 23 24.26 -3.08 7.90
CA GLU A 23 24.67 -2.16 6.82
C GLU A 23 24.90 -2.89 5.49
N LYS A 24 25.53 -4.07 5.52
CA LYS A 24 25.68 -4.90 4.31
C LYS A 24 24.32 -5.35 3.78
N LEU A 25 23.44 -5.79 4.67
CA LEU A 25 22.09 -6.21 4.32
C LEU A 25 21.27 -5.03 3.76
N TYR A 26 21.37 -3.86 4.37
CA TYR A 26 20.75 -2.62 3.91
C TYR A 26 21.17 -2.29 2.47
N LYS A 27 22.49 -2.23 2.19
CA LYS A 27 23.00 -1.92 0.84
C LYS A 27 22.58 -2.96 -0.19
N TRP A 28 22.51 -4.23 0.21
CA TRP A 28 22.02 -5.30 -0.64
C TRP A 28 20.53 -5.15 -0.96
N LEU A 29 19.69 -4.81 0.04
CA LEU A 29 18.26 -4.54 -0.14
C LEU A 29 18.01 -3.32 -1.04
N GLU A 30 18.74 -2.22 -0.81
CA GLU A 30 18.67 -1.00 -1.62
C GLU A 30 18.98 -1.30 -3.10
N GLY A 31 19.97 -2.15 -3.37
CA GLY A 31 20.34 -2.54 -4.74
C GLY A 31 19.29 -3.41 -5.45
N ILE A 32 18.57 -4.26 -4.72
CA ILE A 32 17.52 -5.13 -5.28
C ILE A 32 16.23 -4.34 -5.50
N LEU A 33 15.87 -3.47 -4.55
CA LEU A 33 14.62 -2.73 -4.53
C LEU A 33 14.73 -1.45 -5.37
N ASN A 34 14.88 -1.58 -6.68
CA ASN A 34 15.07 -0.44 -7.58
C ASN A 34 13.77 0.17 -8.13
N VAL A 35 13.85 1.42 -8.59
CA VAL A 35 12.71 2.20 -9.13
C VAL A 35 12.08 1.58 -10.38
N ASN A 36 12.85 0.90 -11.23
CA ASN A 36 12.33 0.29 -12.45
C ASN A 36 11.31 -0.82 -12.11
N VAL A 37 11.58 -1.60 -11.06
CA VAL A 37 10.64 -2.62 -10.55
C VAL A 37 9.38 -1.94 -10.03
N LEU A 38 9.49 -0.82 -9.29
CA LEU A 38 8.34 -0.05 -8.80
C LEU A 38 7.43 0.40 -9.94
N ASP A 39 8.00 1.03 -10.96
CA ASP A 39 7.25 1.55 -12.11
C ASP A 39 6.58 0.43 -12.91
N PHE A 40 7.32 -0.65 -13.16
CA PHE A 40 6.79 -1.83 -13.84
C PHE A 40 5.62 -2.44 -13.06
N ALA A 41 5.81 -2.69 -11.76
CA ALA A 41 4.81 -3.30 -10.91
C ALA A 41 3.57 -2.42 -10.77
N THR A 42 3.73 -1.11 -10.59
CA THR A 42 2.61 -0.15 -10.50
C THR A 42 1.75 -0.19 -11.76
N LYS A 43 2.38 -0.20 -12.95
CA LYS A 43 1.69 -0.25 -14.24
C LYS A 43 0.93 -1.56 -14.42
N TRP A 44 1.56 -2.68 -14.11
CA TRP A 44 0.94 -4.00 -14.28
C TRP A 44 -0.11 -4.30 -13.23
N ALA A 45 0.09 -3.90 -11.97
CA ALA A 45 -0.90 -4.06 -10.92
C ALA A 45 -2.21 -3.34 -11.25
N GLY A 46 -2.14 -2.11 -11.79
CA GLY A 46 -3.34 -1.41 -12.27
C GLY A 46 -4.09 -2.20 -13.37
N ARG A 47 -3.37 -2.80 -14.32
CA ARG A 47 -4.00 -3.64 -15.36
C ARG A 47 -4.60 -4.92 -14.78
N ILE A 48 -3.86 -5.60 -13.91
CA ILE A 48 -4.30 -6.82 -13.23
C ILE A 48 -5.58 -6.53 -12.46
N GLY A 49 -5.63 -5.43 -11.69
CA GLY A 49 -6.83 -5.05 -10.94
C GLY A 49 -8.06 -4.89 -11.83
N HIS A 50 -7.93 -4.27 -13.00
CA HIS A 50 -9.05 -4.18 -13.96
C HIS A 50 -9.49 -5.53 -14.51
N TRP A 51 -8.55 -6.39 -14.90
CA TRP A 51 -8.88 -7.75 -15.35
C TRP A 51 -9.52 -8.60 -14.25
N SER A 52 -9.03 -8.47 -13.02
CA SER A 52 -9.60 -9.12 -11.85
C SER A 52 -11.00 -8.60 -11.53
N LEU A 53 -11.30 -7.31 -11.73
CA LEU A 53 -12.67 -6.79 -11.61
C LEU A 53 -13.61 -7.42 -12.63
N VAL A 54 -13.20 -7.55 -13.88
CA VAL A 54 -14.03 -8.22 -14.91
C VAL A 54 -14.31 -9.68 -14.50
N ALA A 55 -13.27 -10.39 -14.03
CA ALA A 55 -13.44 -11.74 -13.51
C ALA A 55 -14.37 -11.79 -12.29
N ALA A 56 -14.25 -10.85 -11.34
CA ALA A 56 -15.12 -10.75 -10.18
C ALA A 56 -16.58 -10.45 -10.56
N ALA A 57 -16.82 -9.60 -11.57
CA ALA A 57 -18.15 -9.32 -12.08
C ALA A 57 -18.80 -10.60 -12.61
N GLY A 58 -18.07 -11.33 -13.47
CA GLY A 58 -18.52 -12.60 -14.04
C GLY A 58 -18.77 -13.67 -12.97
N LEU A 59 -17.80 -13.88 -12.06
CA LEU A 59 -17.92 -14.87 -10.99
C LEU A 59 -19.08 -14.56 -10.04
N GLY A 60 -19.19 -13.31 -9.57
CA GLY A 60 -20.26 -12.94 -8.65
C GLY A 60 -21.65 -13.09 -9.28
N PHE A 61 -21.81 -12.74 -10.56
CA PHE A 61 -23.05 -12.98 -11.31
C PHE A 61 -23.35 -14.48 -11.47
N LEU A 62 -22.38 -15.27 -11.92
CA LEU A 62 -22.54 -16.71 -12.12
C LEU A 62 -22.89 -17.43 -10.82
N PHE A 63 -22.20 -17.12 -9.72
CA PHE A 63 -22.45 -17.71 -8.42
C PHE A 63 -23.81 -17.33 -7.84
N SER A 64 -24.23 -16.07 -8.02
CA SER A 64 -25.58 -15.62 -7.72
C SER A 64 -26.64 -16.42 -8.48
N LEU A 65 -26.46 -16.61 -9.79
CA LEU A 65 -27.37 -17.36 -10.63
C LEU A 65 -27.45 -18.84 -10.21
N ILE A 66 -26.30 -19.47 -9.97
CA ILE A 66 -26.25 -20.86 -9.47
C ILE A 66 -27.00 -20.96 -8.15
N PHE A 67 -26.74 -20.06 -7.20
CA PHE A 67 -27.41 -20.07 -5.91
C PHE A 67 -28.94 -19.88 -6.05
N ALA A 68 -29.37 -18.93 -6.90
CA ALA A 68 -30.77 -18.65 -7.15
C ALA A 68 -31.52 -19.89 -7.66
N ILE A 69 -30.93 -20.61 -8.62
CA ILE A 69 -31.50 -21.85 -9.18
C ILE A 69 -31.53 -22.95 -8.13
N ARG A 70 -30.42 -23.15 -7.40
CA ARG A 70 -30.29 -24.28 -6.45
C ARG A 70 -31.18 -24.15 -5.22
N ILE A 71 -31.43 -22.92 -4.76
CA ILE A 71 -32.19 -22.63 -3.53
C ILE A 71 -33.59 -22.06 -3.85
N ASN A 72 -33.98 -21.96 -5.13
CA ASN A 72 -35.24 -21.35 -5.58
C ASN A 72 -35.46 -19.94 -5.01
N LYS A 73 -34.41 -19.11 -5.05
CA LYS A 73 -34.36 -17.76 -4.47
C LYS A 73 -34.06 -16.72 -5.55
N PHE A 74 -35.11 -16.16 -6.15
CA PHE A 74 -35.00 -15.22 -7.27
C PHE A 74 -34.32 -13.89 -6.88
N ASP A 75 -34.46 -13.46 -5.63
CA ASP A 75 -33.75 -12.29 -5.07
C ASP A 75 -32.23 -12.40 -5.27
N SER A 76 -31.67 -13.60 -5.16
CA SER A 76 -30.26 -13.86 -5.34
C SER A 76 -29.81 -13.56 -6.76
N PHE A 77 -30.62 -13.86 -7.78
CA PHE A 77 -30.34 -13.51 -9.18
C PHE A 77 -30.31 -11.99 -9.39
N LEU A 78 -31.26 -11.26 -8.79
CA LEU A 78 -31.27 -9.79 -8.84
C LEU A 78 -30.03 -9.19 -8.17
N ILE A 79 -29.58 -9.75 -7.06
CA ILE A 79 -28.30 -9.37 -6.41
C ILE A 79 -27.12 -9.56 -7.38
N GLY A 80 -27.11 -10.64 -8.16
CA GLY A 80 -26.07 -10.87 -9.17
C GLY A 80 -26.03 -9.81 -10.26
N ILE A 81 -27.20 -9.40 -10.77
CA ILE A 81 -27.31 -8.31 -11.75
C ILE A 81 -26.79 -7.01 -11.13
N GLY A 82 -27.24 -6.69 -9.91
CA GLY A 82 -26.79 -5.50 -9.19
C GLY A 82 -25.27 -5.48 -8.98
N TRP A 83 -24.68 -6.61 -8.57
CA TRP A 83 -23.24 -6.78 -8.45
C TRP A 83 -22.51 -6.53 -9.76
N PHE A 84 -22.96 -7.16 -10.85
CA PHE A 84 -22.33 -7.02 -12.16
C PHE A 84 -22.28 -5.56 -12.59
N LEU A 85 -23.42 -4.85 -12.54
CA LEU A 85 -23.50 -3.44 -12.90
C LEU A 85 -22.63 -2.56 -12.00
N LEU A 86 -22.67 -2.80 -10.68
CA LEU A 86 -21.88 -2.04 -9.72
C LEU A 86 -20.38 -2.17 -9.97
N VAL A 87 -19.89 -3.39 -10.26
CA VAL A 87 -18.47 -3.63 -10.55
C VAL A 87 -18.01 -2.85 -11.78
N PHE A 88 -18.82 -2.73 -12.84
CA PHE A 88 -18.45 -1.91 -14.00
C PHE A 88 -18.39 -0.41 -13.68
N VAL A 89 -19.31 0.10 -12.87
CA VAL A 89 -19.28 1.51 -12.43
C VAL A 89 -18.03 1.79 -11.61
N ILE A 90 -17.67 0.89 -10.70
CA ILE A 90 -16.45 1.01 -9.89
C ILE A 90 -15.20 0.84 -10.75
N GLN A 91 -15.20 -0.08 -11.72
CA GLN A 91 -14.09 -0.25 -12.66
C GLN A 91 -13.83 1.03 -13.47
N PHE A 92 -14.89 1.65 -13.99
CA PHE A 92 -14.81 2.94 -14.68
C PHE A 92 -14.22 4.02 -13.75
N THR A 93 -14.69 4.08 -12.51
CA THR A 93 -14.20 5.03 -11.50
C THR A 93 -12.71 4.80 -11.22
N ALA A 94 -12.30 3.56 -10.94
CA ALA A 94 -10.91 3.20 -10.71
C ALA A 94 -10.01 3.62 -11.88
N GLN A 95 -10.43 3.38 -13.12
CA GLN A 95 -9.66 3.73 -14.32
C GLN A 95 -9.42 5.24 -14.43
N ARG A 96 -10.42 6.06 -14.08
CA ARG A 96 -10.30 7.52 -14.12
C ARG A 96 -9.36 8.07 -13.03
N PHE A 97 -9.35 7.46 -11.85
CA PHE A 97 -8.60 7.97 -10.70
C PHE A 97 -7.19 7.38 -10.53
N LEU A 98 -6.87 6.22 -11.11
CA LEU A 98 -5.53 5.62 -11.03
C LEU A 98 -4.43 6.55 -11.57
N GLY A 99 -4.72 7.37 -12.59
CA GLY A 99 -3.78 8.35 -13.12
C GLY A 99 -3.64 9.62 -12.28
N ALA A 100 -4.70 10.01 -11.58
CA ALA A 100 -4.78 11.28 -10.85
C ALA A 100 -3.77 11.35 -9.69
N GLY A 101 -3.48 10.22 -9.03
CA GLY A 101 -2.50 10.15 -7.95
C GLY A 101 -1.09 10.56 -8.38
N LYS A 102 -0.66 10.18 -9.59
CA LYS A 102 0.66 10.58 -10.13
C LYS A 102 0.75 12.10 -10.31
N THR A 103 -0.33 12.71 -10.80
CA THR A 103 -0.42 14.17 -10.97
C THR A 103 -0.38 14.89 -9.62
N LEU A 104 -1.13 14.39 -8.63
CA LEU A 104 -1.12 14.95 -7.27
C LEU A 104 0.26 14.89 -6.62
N ILE A 105 0.95 13.75 -6.74
CA ILE A 105 2.33 13.59 -6.24
C ILE A 105 3.26 14.59 -6.97
N GLY A 106 3.16 14.67 -8.30
CA GLY A 106 4.01 15.53 -9.11
C GLY A 106 3.86 17.03 -8.78
N ASN A 107 2.65 17.48 -8.50
CA ASN A 107 2.35 18.89 -8.27
C ASN A 107 2.69 19.39 -6.85
N ASN A 108 3.04 18.50 -5.92
CA ASN A 108 3.12 18.84 -4.51
C ASN A 108 4.44 18.42 -3.88
N THR A 109 5.57 19.09 -4.15
CA THR A 109 6.88 18.74 -3.56
C THR A 109 6.88 18.79 -2.02
N SER A 110 7.55 17.82 -1.38
CA SER A 110 7.80 17.77 0.07
C SER A 110 9.29 17.78 0.37
N ARG A 111 9.67 18.23 1.57
CA ARG A 111 11.06 18.33 2.03
C ARG A 111 11.21 17.61 3.36
N LEU A 112 12.35 16.95 3.54
CA LEU A 112 12.79 16.30 4.77
C LEU A 112 14.27 16.60 4.98
N ALA A 113 14.72 16.81 6.21
CA ALA A 113 16.13 16.91 6.53
C ALA A 113 16.74 15.53 6.89
N SER A 114 15.99 14.68 7.58
CA SER A 114 16.53 13.42 8.09
C SER A 114 16.52 12.30 7.04
N ARG A 115 17.64 12.14 6.34
CA ARG A 115 17.88 10.93 5.52
C ARG A 115 17.84 9.67 6.37
N ALA A 116 18.45 9.70 7.56
CA ALA A 116 18.51 8.56 8.48
C ALA A 116 17.11 8.02 8.86
N PHE A 117 16.12 8.91 9.00
CA PHE A 117 14.73 8.50 9.25
C PHE A 117 14.20 7.59 8.12
N LEU A 118 14.37 8.01 6.86
CA LEU A 118 13.94 7.23 5.70
C LEU A 118 14.71 5.91 5.60
N GLU A 119 16.02 5.92 5.82
CA GLU A 119 16.83 4.71 5.78
C GLU A 119 16.35 3.65 6.81
N CYS A 120 16.04 4.10 8.03
CA CYS A 120 15.46 3.24 9.06
C CYS A 120 14.07 2.72 8.69
N VAL A 121 13.18 3.57 8.18
CA VAL A 121 11.82 3.17 7.77
C VAL A 121 11.88 2.17 6.62
N ALA A 122 12.74 2.40 5.63
CA ALA A 122 12.92 1.50 4.48
C ALA A 122 13.37 0.12 4.94
N PHE A 123 14.39 0.08 5.80
CA PHE A 123 14.93 -1.17 6.34
C PHE A 123 13.91 -1.91 7.19
N LEU A 124 13.22 -1.21 8.10
CA LEU A 124 12.18 -1.81 8.94
C LEU A 124 11.02 -2.37 8.11
N ALA A 125 10.58 -1.64 7.07
CA ALA A 125 9.52 -2.11 6.17
C ALA A 125 9.93 -3.41 5.45
N ALA A 126 11.14 -3.49 4.90
CA ALA A 126 11.63 -4.71 4.24
C ALA A 126 11.73 -5.91 5.20
N ILE A 127 12.30 -5.71 6.39
CA ILE A 127 12.39 -6.80 7.39
C ILE A 127 10.99 -7.22 7.87
N LEU A 128 10.11 -6.26 8.15
CA LEU A 128 8.74 -6.54 8.56
C LEU A 128 7.96 -7.29 7.48
N GLY A 129 8.19 -6.98 6.20
CA GLY A 129 7.62 -7.70 5.07
C GLY A 129 7.92 -9.18 5.16
N VAL A 130 9.19 -9.54 5.30
CA VAL A 130 9.64 -10.94 5.41
C VAL A 130 9.01 -11.62 6.63
N VAL A 131 8.98 -10.94 7.78
CA VAL A 131 8.35 -11.46 9.00
C VAL A 131 6.85 -11.74 8.79
N VAL A 132 6.13 -10.82 8.15
CA VAL A 132 4.71 -10.98 7.80
C VAL A 132 4.51 -12.18 6.88
N LEU A 133 5.34 -12.35 5.86
CA LEU A 133 5.26 -13.50 4.96
C LEU A 133 5.45 -14.82 5.71
N ILE A 134 6.52 -14.94 6.49
CA ILE A 134 6.82 -16.16 7.26
C ILE A 134 5.68 -16.47 8.26
N GLY A 135 5.24 -15.46 9.03
CA GLY A 135 4.14 -15.61 9.98
C GLY A 135 2.84 -16.05 9.32
N SER A 136 2.56 -15.54 8.11
CA SER A 136 1.39 -15.91 7.33
C SER A 136 1.44 -17.35 6.79
N ILE A 137 2.62 -17.82 6.35
CA ILE A 137 2.84 -19.20 5.92
C ILE A 137 2.62 -20.16 7.09
N ILE A 138 3.21 -19.86 8.25
CA ILE A 138 3.03 -20.66 9.48
C ILE A 138 1.54 -20.74 9.83
N THR A 139 0.83 -19.62 9.79
CA THR A 139 -0.61 -19.57 10.07
C THR A 139 -1.43 -20.35 9.04
N ALA A 140 -1.08 -20.26 7.76
CA ALA A 140 -1.75 -20.98 6.68
C ALA A 140 -1.63 -22.50 6.85
N VAL A 141 -0.44 -22.99 7.19
CA VAL A 141 -0.18 -24.42 7.46
C VAL A 141 -0.96 -24.88 8.69
N ARG A 142 -0.95 -24.11 9.79
CA ARG A 142 -1.66 -24.46 11.03
C ARG A 142 -3.17 -24.53 10.85
N LEU A 143 -3.74 -23.62 10.04
CA LEU A 143 -5.18 -23.57 9.79
C LEU A 143 -5.62 -24.44 8.62
N GLY A 144 -4.70 -25.05 7.88
CA GLY A 144 -5.03 -25.79 6.65
C GLY A 144 -5.74 -24.92 5.61
N SER A 145 -5.43 -23.63 5.56
CA SER A 145 -6.15 -22.62 4.76
C SER A 145 -5.18 -21.76 3.97
N LEU A 146 -5.51 -21.47 2.71
CA LEU A 146 -4.74 -20.56 1.86
C LEU A 146 -4.96 -19.08 2.19
N MET A 147 -5.99 -18.76 2.98
CA MET A 147 -6.37 -17.37 3.25
C MET A 147 -5.32 -16.57 4.05
N PRO A 148 -4.68 -17.12 5.10
CA PRO A 148 -3.58 -16.42 5.75
C PRO A 148 -2.41 -16.17 4.79
N PHE A 149 -2.06 -17.15 3.96
CA PHE A 149 -0.93 -17.06 3.02
C PHE A 149 -1.14 -15.96 1.99
N LEU A 150 -2.27 -15.96 1.26
CA LEU A 150 -2.52 -14.96 0.22
C LEU A 150 -2.62 -13.54 0.80
N SER A 151 -3.20 -13.39 2.00
CA SER A 151 -3.26 -12.10 2.69
C SER A 151 -1.88 -11.62 3.14
N GLY A 152 -1.06 -12.52 3.69
CA GLY A 152 0.32 -12.21 4.09
C GLY A 152 1.24 -11.94 2.90
N LEU A 153 1.03 -12.60 1.77
CA LEU A 153 1.70 -12.29 0.51
C LEU A 153 1.37 -10.86 0.06
N GLY A 154 0.10 -10.45 0.14
CA GLY A 154 -0.29 -9.06 -0.13
C GLY A 154 0.37 -8.06 0.82
N GLY A 155 0.43 -8.38 2.12
CA GLY A 155 1.11 -7.56 3.13
C GLY A 155 2.62 -7.44 2.91
N PHE A 156 3.28 -8.56 2.59
CA PHE A 156 4.69 -8.61 2.20
C PHE A 156 4.95 -7.69 1.02
N VAL A 157 4.20 -7.87 -0.08
CA VAL A 157 4.39 -7.08 -1.30
C VAL A 157 4.18 -5.59 -1.02
N PHE A 158 3.16 -5.21 -0.25
CA PHE A 158 2.95 -3.82 0.16
C PHE A 158 4.15 -3.25 0.92
N LEU A 159 4.68 -3.98 1.90
CA LEU A 159 5.81 -3.54 2.72
C LEU A 159 7.12 -3.44 1.91
N GLU A 160 7.38 -4.37 0.99
CA GLU A 160 8.54 -4.29 0.10
C GLU A 160 8.46 -3.09 -0.86
N PHE A 161 7.27 -2.79 -1.41
CA PHE A 161 7.11 -1.61 -2.25
C PHE A 161 7.14 -0.30 -1.43
N LEU A 162 6.68 -0.32 -0.18
CA LEU A 162 6.87 0.80 0.74
C LEU A 162 8.35 1.03 1.02
N ALA A 163 9.11 -0.03 1.29
CA ALA A 163 10.56 0.04 1.43
C ALA A 163 11.20 0.63 0.16
N MET A 164 10.81 0.16 -1.02
CA MET A 164 11.31 0.63 -2.31
C MET A 164 11.05 2.13 -2.55
N VAL A 165 9.85 2.63 -2.22
CA VAL A 165 9.52 4.07 -2.26
C VAL A 165 10.37 4.84 -1.24
N THR A 166 10.62 4.25 -0.07
CA THR A 166 11.38 4.89 1.01
C THR A 166 12.88 4.97 0.69
N PHE A 167 13.46 3.95 0.06
CA PHE A 167 14.83 3.97 -0.47
C PHE A 167 14.98 5.03 -1.58
N HIS A 168 13.91 5.33 -2.32
CA HIS A 168 13.92 6.24 -3.46
C HIS A 168 12.86 7.35 -3.30
N PRO A 169 13.00 8.25 -2.31
CA PRO A 169 11.99 9.25 -1.97
C PRO A 169 11.71 10.25 -3.10
N GLN A 170 12.63 10.38 -4.06
CA GLN A 170 12.47 11.21 -5.25
C GLN A 170 11.33 10.72 -6.16
N THR A 171 10.98 9.42 -6.09
CA THR A 171 9.85 8.83 -6.83
C THR A 171 8.50 9.43 -6.43
N ILE A 172 8.44 10.07 -5.26
CA ILE A 172 7.28 10.77 -4.74
C ILE A 172 7.56 12.25 -4.45
N THR A 173 8.44 12.87 -5.24
CA THR A 173 8.77 14.32 -5.16
C THR A 173 9.14 14.77 -3.74
N THR A 174 9.85 13.91 -3.00
CA THR A 174 10.41 14.26 -1.69
C THR A 174 11.90 14.56 -1.84
N GLU A 175 12.28 15.76 -1.44
CA GLU A 175 13.66 16.26 -1.46
C GLU A 175 14.30 16.14 -0.07
N ILE A 176 15.57 15.76 -0.03
CA ILE A 176 16.38 15.80 1.19
C ILE A 176 17.12 17.13 1.23
N VAL A 177 16.86 17.94 2.26
CA VAL A 177 17.47 19.26 2.47
C VAL A 177 18.39 19.25 3.69
N GLU A 178 19.28 20.23 3.82
CA GLU A 178 20.24 20.26 4.93
C GLU A 178 19.59 20.60 6.27
N GLU A 179 18.63 21.53 6.27
CA GLU A 179 18.00 22.03 7.49
C GLU A 179 16.49 22.23 7.33
N THR A 180 15.76 21.86 8.38
CA THR A 180 14.35 22.16 8.58
C THR A 180 14.10 22.36 10.07
N SER A 181 13.15 23.23 10.44
CA SER A 181 12.67 23.25 11.82
C SER A 181 11.94 21.94 12.15
N ALA A 182 11.86 21.57 13.43
CA ALA A 182 11.19 20.33 13.86
C ALA A 182 9.71 20.24 13.38
N GLY A 183 9.01 21.39 13.33
CA GLY A 183 7.64 21.45 12.80
C GLY A 183 7.57 21.18 11.29
N GLN A 184 8.53 21.68 10.52
CA GLN A 184 8.62 21.41 9.08
C GLN A 184 9.03 19.96 8.81
N GLU A 185 9.92 19.38 9.62
CA GLU A 185 10.28 17.96 9.53
C GLU A 185 9.07 17.07 9.80
N ALA A 186 8.29 17.34 10.86
CA ALA A 186 7.07 16.59 11.16
C ALA A 186 6.04 16.66 10.02
N LEU A 187 5.83 17.86 9.46
CA LEU A 187 4.96 18.06 8.30
C LEU A 187 5.48 17.29 7.07
N GLY A 188 6.80 17.29 6.87
CA GLY A 188 7.48 16.53 5.83
C GLY A 188 7.24 15.03 5.96
N ILE A 189 7.35 14.46 7.17
CA ILE A 189 7.15 13.03 7.44
C ILE A 189 5.70 12.63 7.14
N ILE A 190 4.74 13.42 7.61
CA ILE A 190 3.33 13.18 7.36
C ILE A 190 3.03 13.22 5.86
N THR A 191 3.51 14.24 5.17
CA THR A 191 3.32 14.42 3.72
C THR A 191 3.98 13.28 2.94
N TYR A 192 5.16 12.86 3.38
CA TYR A 192 5.89 11.71 2.84
C TYR A 192 5.05 10.43 2.88
N PHE A 193 4.50 10.05 4.04
CA PHE A 193 3.69 8.83 4.15
C PHE A 193 2.42 8.90 3.33
N LEU A 194 1.75 10.06 3.29
CA LEU A 194 0.55 10.25 2.48
C LEU A 194 0.84 10.00 0.99
N LYS A 195 1.93 10.57 0.49
CA LYS A 195 2.37 10.35 -0.90
C LYS A 195 2.86 8.92 -1.15
N ALA A 196 3.57 8.33 -0.20
CA ALA A 196 4.05 6.96 -0.31
C ALA A 196 2.85 6.00 -0.46
N VAL A 197 1.83 6.14 0.38
CA VAL A 197 0.58 5.37 0.24
C VAL A 197 -0.09 5.66 -1.10
N LEU A 198 -0.23 6.93 -1.51
CA LEU A 198 -0.83 7.30 -2.80
C LEU A 198 -0.07 6.68 -3.99
N ARG A 199 1.26 6.59 -3.92
CA ARG A 199 2.10 5.95 -4.94
C ARG A 199 1.85 4.45 -5.06
N LEU A 200 1.51 3.80 -3.95
CA LEU A 200 1.24 2.37 -3.86
C LEU A 200 -0.22 1.99 -4.15
N VAL A 201 -1.11 2.98 -4.32
CA VAL A 201 -2.53 2.75 -4.62
C VAL A 201 -2.78 1.79 -5.79
N PRO A 202 -2.09 1.91 -6.95
CA PRO A 202 -2.30 0.96 -8.05
C PRO A 202 -1.93 -0.49 -7.68
N ILE A 203 -0.96 -0.67 -6.79
CA ILE A 203 -0.53 -1.98 -6.28
C ILE A 203 -1.57 -2.53 -5.31
N LEU A 204 -2.04 -1.72 -4.36
CA LEU A 204 -3.10 -2.09 -3.42
C LEU A 204 -4.42 -2.43 -4.14
N PHE A 205 -4.80 -1.62 -5.13
CA PHE A 205 -5.93 -1.88 -6.01
C PHE A 205 -5.77 -3.22 -6.74
N GLY A 206 -4.64 -3.41 -7.45
CA GLY A 206 -4.39 -4.58 -8.25
C GLY A 206 -4.38 -5.87 -7.45
N LEU A 207 -3.55 -5.93 -6.40
CA LEU A 207 -3.39 -7.11 -5.56
C LEU A 207 -4.63 -7.38 -4.72
N GLY A 208 -5.23 -6.34 -4.14
CA GLY A 208 -6.43 -6.48 -3.32
C GLY A 208 -7.58 -7.09 -4.11
N VAL A 209 -7.92 -6.50 -5.27
CA VAL A 209 -8.97 -7.05 -6.13
C VAL A 209 -8.63 -8.47 -6.56
N LEU A 210 -7.40 -8.75 -6.99
CA LEU A 210 -6.99 -10.09 -7.41
C LEU A 210 -7.17 -11.12 -6.29
N ILE A 211 -6.63 -10.86 -5.10
CA ILE A 211 -6.68 -11.77 -3.95
C ILE A 211 -8.12 -12.09 -3.57
N PHE A 212 -8.98 -11.06 -3.46
CA PHE A 212 -10.38 -11.29 -3.08
C PHE A 212 -11.23 -11.90 -4.20
N THR A 213 -10.84 -11.71 -5.46
CA THR A 213 -11.43 -12.45 -6.59
C THR A 213 -11.07 -13.94 -6.53
N ILE A 214 -9.81 -14.27 -6.20
CA ILE A 214 -9.38 -15.66 -5.97
C ILE A 214 -10.15 -16.28 -4.81
N TYR A 215 -10.34 -15.55 -3.69
CA TYR A 215 -11.17 -16.05 -2.59
C TYR A 215 -12.62 -16.24 -2.99
N MET A 216 -13.20 -15.33 -3.76
CA MET A 216 -14.56 -15.47 -4.27
C MET A 216 -14.70 -16.76 -5.11
N LEU A 217 -13.72 -17.04 -5.97
CA LEU A 217 -13.66 -18.29 -6.75
C LEU A 217 -13.59 -19.52 -5.83
N ILE A 218 -12.67 -19.52 -4.86
CA ILE A 218 -12.47 -20.64 -3.91
C ILE A 218 -13.75 -20.90 -3.11
N ASP A 219 -14.33 -19.86 -2.53
CA ASP A 219 -15.53 -19.95 -1.71
C ASP A 219 -16.76 -20.36 -2.57
N GLY A 220 -16.81 -19.92 -3.83
CA GLY A 220 -17.87 -20.26 -4.78
C GLY A 220 -17.95 -21.74 -5.14
N PHE A 221 -16.86 -22.51 -5.06
CA PHE A 221 -16.89 -23.96 -5.32
C PHE A 221 -17.83 -24.72 -4.40
N GLY A 222 -18.08 -24.24 -3.19
CA GLY A 222 -19.01 -24.90 -2.28
C GLY A 222 -20.48 -24.75 -2.68
N LEU A 223 -20.80 -23.89 -3.66
CA LEU A 223 -22.13 -23.79 -4.27
C LEU A 223 -22.54 -25.03 -5.06
N PHE A 224 -21.64 -25.99 -5.29
CA PHE A 224 -21.93 -27.29 -5.91
C PHE A 224 -22.12 -28.41 -4.87
N GLY A 225 -22.13 -28.09 -3.58
CA GLY A 225 -22.30 -29.06 -2.49
C GLY A 225 -23.75 -29.42 -2.16
N ASN A 226 -24.00 -29.99 -0.97
CA ASN A 226 -25.36 -30.13 -0.43
C ASN A 226 -25.95 -28.76 -0.04
N VAL A 227 -27.23 -28.72 0.39
CA VAL A 227 -27.94 -27.47 0.70
C VAL A 227 -27.20 -26.63 1.74
N MET A 228 -26.81 -27.23 2.88
CA MET A 228 -26.07 -26.53 3.94
C MET A 228 -24.72 -25.97 3.46
N ARG A 229 -23.97 -26.74 2.66
CA ARG A 229 -22.71 -26.29 2.06
C ARG A 229 -22.94 -25.17 1.04
N THR A 230 -24.04 -25.22 0.29
CA THR A 230 -24.40 -24.20 -0.70
C THR A 230 -24.70 -22.87 -0.01
N GLU A 231 -25.54 -22.87 1.04
CA GLU A 231 -25.86 -21.67 1.82
C GLU A 231 -24.63 -21.06 2.52
N SER A 232 -23.83 -21.89 3.20
CA SER A 232 -22.60 -21.41 3.85
C SER A 232 -21.58 -20.83 2.86
N SER A 233 -21.50 -21.39 1.65
CA SER A 233 -20.61 -20.89 0.60
C SER A 233 -21.11 -19.58 0.00
N TRP A 234 -22.44 -19.44 -0.16
CA TRP A 234 -23.04 -18.20 -0.60
C TRP A 234 -22.77 -17.03 0.35
N ILE A 235 -22.86 -17.28 1.67
CA ILE A 235 -22.50 -16.28 2.68
C ILE A 235 -21.04 -15.85 2.51
N LYS A 236 -20.12 -16.80 2.31
CA LYS A 236 -18.70 -16.47 2.09
C LYS A 236 -18.47 -15.66 0.82
N VAL A 237 -19.11 -16.01 -0.29
CA VAL A 237 -19.06 -15.27 -1.56
C VAL A 237 -19.56 -13.83 -1.36
N GLN A 238 -20.70 -13.65 -0.71
CA GLN A 238 -21.22 -12.33 -0.36
C GLN A 238 -20.25 -11.55 0.53
N MET A 239 -19.62 -12.24 1.48
CA MET A 239 -18.56 -11.68 2.31
C MET A 239 -17.24 -11.45 1.55
N ARG A 240 -17.13 -11.67 0.23
CA ARG A 240 -15.96 -11.24 -0.59
C ARG A 240 -16.25 -9.99 -1.41
N ALA A 241 -17.51 -9.81 -1.78
CA ALA A 241 -17.97 -8.65 -2.53
C ALA A 241 -17.53 -7.30 -1.91
N PRO A 242 -17.76 -7.01 -0.61
CA PRO A 242 -17.39 -5.72 -0.05
C PRO A 242 -15.87 -5.49 -0.01
N GLN A 243 -15.04 -6.52 0.18
CA GLN A 243 -13.58 -6.35 0.14
C GLN A 243 -13.11 -6.03 -1.26
N ILE A 244 -13.63 -6.73 -2.29
CA ILE A 244 -13.33 -6.39 -3.68
C ILE A 244 -13.67 -4.92 -3.95
N LEU A 245 -14.86 -4.47 -3.53
CA LEU A 245 -15.28 -3.08 -3.70
C LEU A 245 -14.38 -2.09 -2.95
N THR A 246 -13.98 -2.41 -1.71
CA THR A 246 -13.07 -1.57 -0.90
C THR A 246 -11.74 -1.34 -1.60
N TYR A 247 -11.11 -2.38 -2.16
CA TYR A 247 -9.87 -2.20 -2.92
C TYR A 247 -10.11 -1.54 -4.28
N ALA A 248 -11.26 -1.81 -4.90
CA ALA A 248 -11.60 -1.26 -6.21
C ALA A 248 -11.88 0.25 -6.19
N ILE A 249 -12.46 0.76 -5.11
CA ILE A 249 -12.72 2.20 -4.93
C ILE A 249 -11.49 2.96 -4.37
N LEU A 250 -10.44 2.25 -3.96
CA LEU A 250 -9.24 2.83 -3.34
C LEU A 250 -8.58 3.94 -4.18
N PRO A 251 -8.49 3.87 -5.53
CA PRO A 251 -8.01 4.98 -6.35
C PRO A 251 -8.81 6.28 -6.16
N PHE A 252 -10.13 6.19 -6.04
CA PHE A 252 -11.00 7.33 -5.82
C PHE A 252 -10.90 7.85 -4.38
N LEU A 253 -10.97 6.95 -3.39
CA LEU A 253 -10.89 7.34 -1.98
C LEU A 253 -9.54 7.98 -1.64
N SER A 254 -8.44 7.40 -2.13
CA SER A 254 -7.10 7.95 -1.93
C SER A 254 -6.94 9.35 -2.52
N TYR A 255 -7.56 9.62 -3.68
CA TYR A 255 -7.58 10.97 -4.25
C TYR A 255 -8.27 11.98 -3.31
N ILE A 256 -9.50 11.66 -2.86
CA ILE A 256 -10.26 12.55 -1.97
C ILE A 256 -9.51 12.78 -0.67
N LEU A 257 -9.06 11.70 -0.02
CA LEU A 257 -8.32 11.76 1.23
C LEU A 257 -7.03 12.59 1.07
N PHE A 258 -6.31 12.42 -0.04
CA PHE A 258 -5.11 13.21 -0.30
C PHE A 258 -5.41 14.70 -0.38
N VAL A 259 -6.43 15.11 -1.15
CA VAL A 259 -6.80 16.53 -1.30
C VAL A 259 -7.24 17.13 0.04
N LEU A 260 -8.10 16.44 0.78
CA LEU A 260 -8.56 16.90 2.09
C LEU A 260 -7.40 17.01 3.10
N PHE A 261 -6.48 16.05 3.07
CA PHE A 261 -5.31 16.08 3.94
C PHE A 261 -4.35 17.21 3.57
N TYR A 262 -4.14 17.45 2.28
CA TYR A 262 -3.30 18.56 1.82
C TYR A 262 -3.86 19.92 2.19
N LEU A 263 -5.19 20.08 2.23
CA LEU A 263 -5.81 21.29 2.76
C LEU A 263 -5.38 21.55 4.22
N VAL A 264 -5.34 20.51 5.06
CA VAL A 264 -4.87 20.62 6.45
C VAL A 264 -3.37 20.94 6.50
N VAL A 265 -2.57 20.29 5.66
CA VAL A 265 -1.13 20.56 5.54
C VAL A 265 -0.87 22.01 5.16
N ASP A 266 -1.63 22.57 4.23
CA ASP A 266 -1.50 23.96 3.78
C ASP A 266 -1.89 24.96 4.88
N ILE A 267 -2.92 24.66 5.68
CA ILE A 267 -3.28 25.45 6.85
C ILE A 267 -2.13 25.45 7.88
N ILE A 268 -1.61 24.27 8.23
CA ILE A 268 -0.51 24.13 9.20
C ILE A 268 0.74 24.85 8.69
N ARG A 269 1.09 24.66 7.41
CA ARG A 269 2.24 25.32 6.79
C ARG A 269 2.09 26.84 6.83
N SER A 270 0.90 27.36 6.54
CA SER A 270 0.63 28.79 6.60
C SER A 270 0.85 29.36 8.01
N ILE A 271 0.42 28.64 9.04
CA ILE A 271 0.64 29.02 10.44
C ILE A 271 2.13 29.03 10.79
N LEU A 272 2.88 28.02 10.36
CA LEU A 272 4.32 27.91 10.66
C LEU A 272 5.18 28.98 9.97
N VAL A 273 4.76 29.49 8.81
CA VAL A 273 5.53 30.48 8.03
C VAL A 273 5.29 31.93 8.50
N VAL A 274 4.18 32.21 9.19
CA VAL A 274 3.84 33.57 9.65
C VAL A 274 4.88 34.17 10.60
N PRO A 275 5.35 33.48 11.66
CA PRO A 275 6.37 34.00 12.56
C PRO A 275 7.67 34.37 11.84
N GLU A 276 8.15 33.50 10.94
CA GLU A 276 9.39 33.76 10.18
C GLU A 276 9.28 35.00 9.28
N LYS A 277 8.10 35.28 8.73
CA LYS A 277 7.86 36.48 7.91
C LYS A 277 7.79 37.74 8.77
N LEU A 278 7.21 37.67 9.97
CA LEU A 278 7.13 38.79 10.90
C LEU A 278 8.50 39.15 11.48
N ASP A 279 9.32 38.15 11.81
CA ASP A 279 10.70 38.37 12.29
C ASP A 279 11.59 39.06 11.25
N LYS A 280 11.34 38.81 9.95
CA LYS A 280 12.04 39.47 8.84
C LYS A 280 11.60 40.92 8.63
N LEU A 281 10.38 41.28 9.01
CA LEU A 281 9.88 42.66 8.94
C LEU A 281 10.29 43.50 10.17
N SER A 282 10.65 42.83 11.26
CA SER A 282 11.17 43.45 12.49
C SER A 282 12.66 43.83 12.41
N LYS A 283 13.37 43.46 11.34
CA LYS A 283 14.78 43.79 11.07
C LYS A 283 14.88 44.84 9.97
#